data_AF-A0A9D2GNH7-F1
#
_entry.id   AF-A0A9D2GNH7-F1
#
_cell.length_a   1.000
_cell.length_b   1.000
_cell.length_c   1.000
_cell.angle_alpha   90.00
_cell.angle_beta   90.00
_cell.angle_gamma   90.00
#
_symmetry.space_group_name_H-M   'P 1'
#
loop_
_entity.id
_entity.type
_entity.pdbx_description
1 polymer ?
#
loop_
_entity_poly.entity_id
_entity_poly.type
_entity_poly.pdbx_seq_one_letter_code
_entity_poly.pdbx_strand_id
1 'polypeptide(L)'
;MSNICARIASLLKNGFGHVFIGTFLNKGIAMISSVIVARIIDKTEYAYLSYSETLYGYLILFAGLGMSSGLLKVCSGKTAGPQDKAYLSYAAKWGAGFEALITICLIIICLAVTLPFPEARFYIISTALYPAVYSIYDTLVCYIRAKQKNILFARLNVLYSLLTCVFSIILVLWINAIGIVIARYLVLICVGAIALFSIKNSFTTQDCSTISKSEKRSFWIMSLSLMAANIFSGMMPFNENLLISNLIADEVTTANFRVASLFPQLLLLVSQALMIYFFPIVSEMDNHGADTVTIKKYIIKIGILNFVLVIFSLLIGIVLTPFLISFFYTQKYADAIPIAYLLWIMRGINAAIRIVPMNMLIAVRAYKFNLIMSAFSAFIQLLLDWYFIKHFGIVGVAYGTIAVYLISGIIYWVFLLNRLKTNKTLL
;
A
#
# COMPACT_ATOMS: atom_id res chain seq x y z
N MET A 1 -1.89 9.34 -33.80
CA MET A 1 -2.32 8.22 -32.94
C MET A 1 -1.35 7.02 -32.93
N SER A 2 -0.70 6.65 -34.05
CA SER A 2 0.21 5.47 -34.08
C SER A 2 1.42 5.54 -33.12
N ASN A 3 2.01 6.71 -32.90
CA ASN A 3 3.13 6.90 -31.97
C ASN A 3 2.77 6.73 -30.48
N ILE A 4 1.51 6.96 -30.10
CA ILE A 4 1.05 6.79 -28.71
C ILE A 4 0.79 5.32 -28.44
N CYS A 5 0.08 4.64 -29.35
CA CYS A 5 -0.14 3.19 -29.24
C CYS A 5 1.19 2.41 -29.24
N ALA A 6 2.17 2.81 -30.06
CA ALA A 6 3.50 2.18 -30.07
C ALA A 6 4.28 2.40 -28.76
N ARG A 7 4.21 3.59 -28.16
CA ARG A 7 4.83 3.87 -26.84
C ARG A 7 4.13 3.18 -25.68
N ILE A 8 2.80 3.11 -25.70
CA ILE A 8 2.01 2.36 -24.71
C ILE A 8 2.32 0.87 -24.87
N ALA A 9 2.39 0.35 -26.09
CA ALA A 9 2.79 -1.03 -26.37
C ALA A 9 4.22 -1.33 -25.90
N SER A 10 5.19 -0.41 -26.10
CA SER A 10 6.55 -0.60 -25.60
C SER A 10 6.62 -0.58 -24.07
N LEU A 11 5.84 0.27 -23.41
CA LEU A 11 5.73 0.29 -21.94
C LEU A 11 5.11 -1.01 -21.42
N LEU A 12 4.00 -1.46 -22.03
CA LEU A 12 3.36 -2.75 -21.71
C LEU A 12 4.34 -3.92 -21.88
N LYS A 13 5.21 -3.87 -22.89
CA LYS A 13 6.24 -4.88 -23.16
C LYS A 13 7.43 -4.85 -22.18
N ASN A 14 7.74 -3.71 -21.57
CA ASN A 14 8.86 -3.52 -20.64
C ASN A 14 8.52 -3.83 -19.17
N GLY A 15 7.57 -4.74 -18.92
CA GLY A 15 7.19 -5.19 -17.58
C GLY A 15 6.13 -4.35 -16.86
N PHE A 16 5.80 -3.14 -17.35
CA PHE A 16 4.74 -2.32 -16.75
C PHE A 16 3.38 -3.01 -16.85
N GLY A 17 3.05 -3.61 -18.00
CA GLY A 17 1.80 -4.34 -18.17
C GLY A 17 1.65 -5.50 -17.18
N HIS A 18 2.74 -6.21 -16.91
CA HIS A 18 2.76 -7.28 -15.91
C HIS A 18 2.53 -6.76 -14.49
N VAL A 19 3.18 -5.64 -14.11
CA VAL A 19 2.95 -5.01 -12.80
C VAL A 19 1.51 -4.53 -12.68
N PHE A 20 1.02 -3.82 -13.69
CA PHE A 20 -0.33 -3.28 -13.72
C PHE A 20 -1.37 -4.39 -13.58
N ILE A 21 -1.39 -5.35 -14.52
CA ILE A 21 -2.33 -6.48 -14.49
C ILE A 21 -2.14 -7.33 -13.22
N GLY A 22 -0.90 -7.58 -12.82
CA GLY A 22 -0.58 -8.35 -11.61
C GLY A 22 -1.13 -7.73 -10.33
N THR A 23 -1.08 -6.40 -10.18
CA THR A 23 -1.67 -5.68 -9.03
C THR A 23 -3.20 -5.85 -8.99
N PHE A 24 -3.87 -5.74 -10.14
CA PHE A 24 -5.32 -5.94 -10.22
C PHE A 24 -5.72 -7.41 -9.98
N LEU A 25 -5.01 -8.36 -10.59
CA LEU A 25 -5.24 -9.79 -10.38
C LEU A 25 -5.06 -10.19 -8.91
N ASN A 26 -3.99 -9.70 -8.27
CA ASN A 26 -3.75 -9.93 -6.84
C ASN A 26 -4.95 -9.47 -5.99
N LYS A 27 -5.49 -8.28 -6.26
CA LYS A 27 -6.66 -7.78 -5.51
C LYS A 27 -7.94 -8.54 -5.84
N GLY A 28 -8.15 -8.90 -7.10
CA GLY A 28 -9.30 -9.68 -7.55
C GLY A 28 -9.33 -11.08 -6.92
N ILE A 29 -8.20 -11.79 -6.92
CA ILE A 29 -8.07 -13.11 -6.27
C ILE A 29 -8.29 -13.00 -4.76
N ALA A 30 -7.72 -11.99 -4.10
CA ALA A 30 -7.93 -11.78 -2.67
C ALA A 30 -9.42 -11.53 -2.33
N MET A 31 -10.13 -10.75 -3.15
CA MET A 31 -11.56 -10.49 -2.97
C MET A 31 -12.42 -11.74 -3.19
N ILE A 32 -12.12 -12.54 -4.22
CA ILE A 32 -12.79 -13.83 -4.46
C ILE A 32 -12.55 -14.76 -3.26
N SER A 33 -11.30 -14.84 -2.80
CA SER A 33 -10.91 -15.65 -1.65
C SER A 33 -11.70 -15.27 -0.40
N SER A 34 -11.81 -13.96 -0.07
CA SER A 34 -12.56 -13.52 1.10
C SER A 34 -14.04 -13.89 1.04
N VAL A 35 -14.66 -13.83 -0.14
CA VAL A 35 -16.09 -14.20 -0.31
C VAL A 35 -16.29 -15.70 -0.14
N ILE A 36 -15.43 -16.52 -0.74
CA ILE A 36 -15.54 -17.98 -0.65
C ILE A 36 -15.31 -18.42 0.80
N VAL A 37 -14.24 -17.94 1.42
CA VAL A 37 -13.88 -18.26 2.80
C VAL A 37 -15.01 -17.92 3.78
N ALA A 38 -15.61 -16.74 3.66
CA ALA A 38 -16.71 -16.33 4.53
C ALA A 38 -17.99 -17.19 4.39
N ARG A 39 -18.15 -17.93 3.29
CA ARG A 39 -19.28 -18.86 3.09
C ARG A 39 -19.02 -20.25 3.66
N ILE A 40 -17.76 -20.64 3.84
CA ILE A 40 -17.37 -21.98 4.30
C ILE A 40 -17.20 -21.99 5.82
N ILE A 41 -16.70 -20.92 6.41
CA ILE A 41 -16.39 -20.84 7.85
C ILE A 41 -17.65 -20.59 8.67
N ASP A 42 -17.71 -21.20 9.86
CA ASP A 42 -18.70 -20.86 10.87
C ASP A 42 -18.66 -19.37 11.25
N LYS A 43 -19.84 -18.77 11.46
CA LYS A 43 -19.94 -17.32 11.72
C LYS A 43 -19.15 -16.87 12.96
N THR A 44 -19.11 -17.67 14.01
CA THR A 44 -18.41 -17.35 15.26
C THR A 44 -16.90 -17.41 15.09
N GLU A 45 -16.40 -18.49 14.48
CA GLU A 45 -14.99 -18.67 14.16
C GLU A 45 -14.47 -17.58 13.21
N TYR A 46 -15.28 -17.22 12.21
CA TYR A 46 -14.97 -16.13 11.30
C TYR A 46 -14.89 -14.78 12.04
N ALA A 47 -15.75 -14.53 13.02
CA ALA A 47 -15.71 -13.31 13.82
C ALA A 47 -14.44 -13.23 14.68
N TYR A 48 -14.03 -14.33 15.31
CA TYR A 48 -12.80 -14.39 16.12
C TYR A 48 -11.55 -14.18 15.28
N LEU A 49 -11.49 -14.82 14.11
CA LEU A 49 -10.40 -14.61 13.16
C LEU A 49 -10.38 -13.15 12.65
N SER A 50 -11.52 -12.61 12.24
CA SER A 50 -11.62 -11.23 11.73
C SER A 50 -11.23 -10.19 12.80
N TYR A 51 -11.54 -10.45 14.07
CA TYR A 51 -11.10 -9.62 15.18
C TYR A 51 -9.57 -9.61 15.31
N SER A 52 -8.95 -10.80 15.29
CA SER A 52 -7.48 -10.94 15.28
C SER A 52 -6.86 -10.20 14.09
N GLU A 53 -7.40 -10.40 12.88
CA GLU A 53 -6.93 -9.73 11.67
C GLU A 53 -6.99 -8.21 11.76
N THR A 54 -8.03 -7.67 12.41
CA THR A 54 -8.17 -6.23 12.62
C THR A 54 -7.03 -5.69 13.51
N LEU A 55 -6.69 -6.38 14.59
CA LEU A 55 -5.56 -6.00 15.46
C LEU A 55 -4.23 -6.04 14.69
N TYR A 56 -3.99 -7.10 13.92
CA TYR A 56 -2.81 -7.19 13.06
C TYR A 56 -2.80 -6.17 11.90
N GLY A 57 -3.98 -5.73 11.45
CA GLY A 57 -4.15 -4.66 10.48
C GLY A 57 -3.63 -3.31 10.98
N TYR A 58 -3.69 -3.04 12.28
CA TYR A 58 -3.02 -1.86 12.86
C TYR A 58 -1.51 -2.05 12.98
N LEU A 59 -1.05 -3.25 13.33
CA LEU A 59 0.38 -3.56 13.41
C LEU A 59 1.08 -3.36 12.06
N ILE A 60 0.45 -3.77 10.96
CA ILE A 60 1.03 -3.65 9.63
C ILE A 60 1.25 -2.19 9.19
N LEU A 61 0.62 -1.20 9.85
CA LEU A 61 0.91 0.22 9.59
C LEU A 61 2.34 0.60 10.03
N PHE A 62 2.89 -0.12 11.01
CA PHE A 62 4.27 0.03 11.48
C PHE A 62 5.25 -0.88 10.74
N ALA A 63 4.76 -1.64 9.75
CA ALA A 63 5.47 -2.73 9.06
C ALA A 63 6.96 -2.43 8.83
N GLY A 64 7.80 -3.15 9.57
CA GLY A 64 9.26 -3.19 9.43
C GLY A 64 9.94 -1.84 9.59
N LEU A 65 9.37 -0.88 10.33
CA LEU A 65 9.89 0.49 10.51
C LEU A 65 10.16 1.23 9.20
N GLY A 66 9.44 0.88 8.13
CA GLY A 66 9.66 1.45 6.80
C GLY A 66 10.98 1.01 6.14
N MET A 67 11.66 0.00 6.67
CA MET A 67 12.94 -0.51 6.14
C MET A 67 12.80 -1.10 4.74
N SER A 68 11.70 -1.81 4.46
CA SER A 68 11.40 -2.34 3.13
C SER A 68 11.19 -1.20 2.12
N SER A 69 10.52 -0.12 2.54
CA SER A 69 10.36 1.10 1.74
C SER A 69 11.68 1.85 1.54
N GLY A 70 12.55 1.89 2.55
CA GLY A 70 13.90 2.46 2.44
C GLY A 70 14.77 1.73 1.42
N LEU A 71 14.68 0.40 1.35
CA LEU A 71 15.40 -0.41 0.36
C LEU A 71 15.04 -0.03 -1.08
N LEU A 72 13.76 0.28 -1.34
CA LEU A 72 13.34 0.72 -2.67
C LEU A 72 14.12 1.95 -3.12
N LYS A 73 14.55 2.82 -2.21
CA LYS A 73 15.38 3.97 -2.56
C LYS A 73 16.87 3.62 -2.62
N VAL A 74 17.42 3.01 -1.57
CA VAL A 74 18.87 2.81 -1.43
C VAL A 74 19.41 1.78 -2.42
N CYS A 75 18.68 0.69 -2.66
CA CYS A 75 19.10 -0.39 -3.56
C CYS A 75 18.58 -0.23 -4.99
N SER A 76 18.00 0.92 -5.35
CA SER A 76 17.47 1.14 -6.69
C SER A 76 18.55 1.13 -7.76
N GLY A 77 18.39 0.23 -8.73
CA GLY A 77 19.29 0.05 -9.87
C GLY A 77 19.13 -1.34 -10.46
N LYS A 78 19.32 -1.53 -11.78
CA LYS A 78 19.07 -2.84 -12.42
C LYS A 78 20.02 -3.96 -11.98
N THR A 79 21.26 -3.60 -11.63
CA THR A 79 22.29 -4.53 -11.16
C THR A 79 22.39 -4.50 -9.64
N ALA A 80 22.86 -5.60 -9.05
CA ALA A 80 23.20 -5.61 -7.64
C ALA A 80 24.43 -4.72 -7.41
N GLY A 81 24.34 -3.85 -6.41
CA GLY A 81 25.45 -3.05 -5.92
C GLY A 81 26.17 -3.73 -4.76
N PRO A 82 27.41 -3.33 -4.46
CA PRO A 82 28.28 -4.03 -3.51
C PRO A 82 27.76 -4.06 -2.07
N GLN A 83 26.88 -3.12 -1.69
CA GLN A 83 26.30 -3.01 -0.36
C GLN A 83 24.88 -3.60 -0.26
N ASP A 84 24.27 -4.01 -1.37
CA ASP A 84 22.85 -4.39 -1.41
C ASP A 84 22.52 -5.56 -0.50
N LYS A 85 23.38 -6.58 -0.48
CA LYS A 85 23.21 -7.75 0.39
C LYS A 85 23.25 -7.33 1.86
N ALA A 86 24.12 -6.39 2.21
CA ALA A 86 24.21 -5.84 3.54
C ALA A 86 22.95 -5.04 3.91
N TYR A 87 22.44 -4.19 3.01
CA TYR A 87 21.18 -3.46 3.27
C TYR A 87 19.99 -4.40 3.36
N LEU A 88 19.88 -5.40 2.49
CA LEU A 88 18.81 -6.38 2.50
C LEU A 88 18.79 -7.17 3.82
N SER A 89 19.94 -7.73 4.23
CA SER A 89 20.05 -8.47 5.49
C SER A 89 19.83 -7.58 6.71
N TYR A 90 20.31 -6.33 6.68
CA TYR A 90 20.10 -5.35 7.73
C TYR A 90 18.61 -5.00 7.89
N ALA A 91 17.93 -4.71 6.77
CA ALA A 91 16.50 -4.41 6.74
C ALA A 91 15.66 -5.61 7.20
N ALA A 92 15.98 -6.83 6.73
CA ALA A 92 15.27 -8.03 7.14
C ALA A 92 15.43 -8.32 8.64
N LYS A 93 16.66 -8.20 9.18
CA LYS A 93 16.95 -8.44 10.61
C LYS A 93 16.24 -7.42 11.51
N TRP A 94 16.41 -6.13 11.25
CA TRP A 94 15.85 -5.08 12.11
C TRP A 94 14.35 -4.87 11.89
N GLY A 95 13.86 -5.01 10.65
CA GLY A 95 12.43 -4.96 10.34
C GLY A 95 11.69 -6.10 11.04
N ALA A 96 12.13 -7.34 10.88
CA ALA A 96 11.50 -8.49 11.53
C ALA A 96 11.63 -8.47 13.06
N GLY A 97 12.79 -8.03 13.58
CA GLY A 97 13.01 -7.90 15.03
C GLY A 97 12.05 -6.89 15.68
N PHE A 98 11.80 -5.77 15.01
CA PHE A 98 10.84 -4.79 15.50
C PHE A 98 9.39 -5.26 15.36
N GLU A 99 9.02 -5.92 14.26
CA GLU A 99 7.69 -6.52 14.12
C GLU A 99 7.42 -7.56 15.21
N ALA A 100 8.42 -8.39 15.54
CA ALA A 100 8.32 -9.33 16.64
C ALA A 100 8.11 -8.60 17.98
N LEU A 101 8.83 -7.49 18.21
CA LEU A 101 8.67 -6.68 19.43
C LEU A 101 7.25 -6.11 19.56
N ILE A 102 6.71 -5.45 18.52
CA ILE A 102 5.35 -4.90 18.62
C ILE A 102 4.33 -6.03 18.77
N THR A 103 4.52 -7.15 18.06
CA THR A 103 3.61 -8.30 18.19
C THR A 103 3.61 -8.87 19.60
N ILE A 104 4.77 -8.96 20.26
CA ILE A 104 4.86 -9.34 21.68
C ILE A 104 4.11 -8.35 22.56
N CYS A 105 4.28 -7.04 22.34
CA CYS A 105 3.53 -6.02 23.08
C CYS A 105 2.01 -6.19 22.89
N LEU A 106 1.54 -6.45 21.67
CA LEU A 106 0.13 -6.70 21.40
C LEU A 106 -0.38 -7.92 22.19
N ILE A 107 0.36 -9.02 22.17
CA ILE A 107 -0.03 -10.24 22.90
C ILE A 107 -0.11 -9.98 24.40
N ILE A 108 0.88 -9.30 24.98
CA ILE A 108 0.88 -8.94 26.41
C ILE A 108 -0.38 -8.14 26.75
N ILE A 109 -0.73 -7.14 25.94
CA ILE A 109 -1.94 -6.33 26.13
C ILE A 109 -3.20 -7.21 26.03
N CYS A 110 -3.29 -8.08 25.02
CA CYS A 110 -4.45 -8.95 24.82
C CYS A 110 -4.62 -10.02 25.91
N LEU A 111 -3.54 -10.38 26.61
CA LEU A 111 -3.56 -11.25 27.78
C LEU A 111 -3.97 -10.50 29.04
N ALA A 112 -3.55 -9.24 29.19
CA ALA A 112 -3.86 -8.40 30.34
C ALA A 112 -5.30 -7.85 30.32
N VAL A 113 -5.87 -7.65 29.14
CA VAL A 113 -7.22 -7.08 28.96
C VAL A 113 -8.26 -8.18 28.72
N THR A 114 -9.47 -7.98 29.23
CA THR A 114 -10.64 -8.79 28.88
C THR A 114 -11.04 -8.52 27.43
N LEU A 115 -10.79 -9.49 26.55
CA LEU A 115 -11.20 -9.35 25.15
C LEU A 115 -12.73 -9.46 25.03
N PRO A 116 -13.36 -8.67 24.14
CA PRO A 116 -14.78 -8.83 23.82
C PRO A 116 -15.13 -10.23 23.33
N PHE A 117 -14.17 -10.88 22.63
CA PHE A 117 -14.23 -12.26 22.18
C PHE A 117 -13.05 -13.03 22.80
N PRO A 118 -13.23 -13.68 23.96
CA PRO A 118 -12.16 -14.41 24.64
C PRO A 118 -11.44 -15.44 23.76
N GLU A 119 -12.17 -16.09 22.86
CA GLU A 119 -11.73 -17.15 21.94
C GLU A 119 -10.84 -16.59 20.82
N ALA A 120 -10.94 -15.30 20.51
CA ALA A 120 -10.04 -14.64 19.56
C ALA A 120 -8.58 -14.64 20.03
N ARG A 121 -8.33 -14.84 21.34
CA ARG A 121 -6.97 -15.03 21.89
C ARG A 121 -6.22 -16.15 21.19
N PHE A 122 -6.90 -17.25 20.86
CA PHE A 122 -6.31 -18.36 20.14
C PHE A 122 -5.75 -17.89 18.78
N TYR A 123 -6.57 -17.21 17.98
CA TYR A 123 -6.16 -16.65 16.68
C TYR A 123 -5.07 -15.60 16.77
N ILE A 124 -5.09 -14.76 17.81
CA ILE A 124 -4.05 -13.76 18.06
C ILE A 124 -2.72 -14.46 18.31
N ILE A 125 -2.67 -15.40 19.25
CA ILE A 125 -1.45 -16.13 19.60
C ILE A 125 -0.95 -16.96 18.42
N SER A 126 -1.82 -17.65 17.69
CA SER A 126 -1.43 -18.44 16.50
C SER A 126 -0.84 -17.57 15.38
N THR A 127 -1.23 -16.30 15.29
CA THR A 127 -0.75 -15.35 14.28
C THR A 127 0.48 -14.55 14.74
N ALA A 128 0.97 -14.79 15.96
CA ALA A 128 2.07 -14.03 16.57
C ALA A 128 3.34 -13.92 15.73
N LEU A 129 3.73 -14.98 15.02
CA LEU A 129 4.97 -14.97 14.23
C LEU A 129 4.75 -14.39 12.83
N TYR A 130 3.51 -14.29 12.37
CA TYR A 130 3.16 -13.91 11.01
C TYR A 130 3.68 -12.53 10.62
N PRO A 131 3.51 -11.44 11.40
CA PRO A 131 4.03 -10.12 11.01
C PRO A 131 5.54 -10.10 10.80
N ALA A 132 6.30 -10.78 11.66
CA ALA A 132 7.76 -10.84 11.55
C ALA A 132 8.19 -11.57 10.27
N VAL A 133 7.58 -12.72 9.95
CA VAL A 133 7.87 -13.48 8.72
C VAL A 133 7.41 -12.70 7.48
N TYR A 134 6.23 -12.07 7.56
CA TYR A 134 5.70 -11.22 6.50
C TYR A 134 6.64 -10.05 6.21
N SER A 135 7.23 -9.42 7.23
CA SER A 135 8.19 -8.34 7.05
C SER A 135 9.46 -8.79 6.32
N ILE A 136 9.94 -10.01 6.58
CA ILE A 136 11.06 -10.60 5.81
C ILE A 136 10.65 -10.74 4.34
N TYR A 137 9.48 -11.32 4.08
CA TYR A 137 8.95 -11.47 2.72
C TYR A 137 8.79 -10.13 2.00
N ASP A 138 8.17 -9.14 2.64
CA ASP A 138 7.99 -7.78 2.10
C ASP A 138 9.34 -7.12 1.78
N THR A 139 10.34 -7.32 2.63
CA THR A 139 11.72 -6.85 2.40
C THR A 139 12.32 -7.45 1.12
N LEU A 140 12.14 -8.76 0.90
CA LEU A 140 12.62 -9.44 -0.31
C LEU A 140 11.92 -8.94 -1.57
N VAL A 141 10.59 -8.80 -1.51
CA VAL A 141 9.78 -8.30 -2.62
C VAL A 141 10.13 -6.84 -2.94
N CYS A 142 10.35 -6.00 -1.92
CA CYS A 142 10.84 -4.64 -2.10
C CYS A 142 12.24 -4.60 -2.72
N TYR A 143 13.14 -5.51 -2.39
CA TYR A 143 14.43 -5.62 -3.06
C TYR A 143 14.30 -6.01 -4.54
N ILE A 144 13.45 -6.99 -4.87
CA ILE A 144 13.14 -7.38 -6.26
C ILE A 144 12.62 -6.17 -7.07
N ARG A 145 11.75 -5.36 -6.45
CA ARG A 145 11.24 -4.11 -7.03
C ARG A 145 12.35 -3.07 -7.20
N ALA A 146 13.23 -2.89 -6.22
CA ALA A 146 14.37 -1.98 -6.30
C ALA A 146 15.28 -2.34 -7.50
N LYS A 147 15.41 -3.64 -7.79
CA LYS A 147 16.12 -4.19 -8.96
C LYS A 147 15.34 -4.17 -10.27
N GLN A 148 14.16 -3.55 -10.28
CA GLN A 148 13.30 -3.42 -11.44
C GLN A 148 12.97 -4.78 -12.10
N LYS A 149 13.02 -5.88 -11.34
CA LYS A 149 12.62 -7.22 -11.78
C LYS A 149 11.09 -7.32 -11.79
N ASN A 150 10.46 -6.44 -12.56
CA ASN A 150 9.02 -6.15 -12.56
C ASN A 150 8.16 -7.38 -12.89
N ILE A 151 8.61 -8.22 -13.82
CA ILE A 151 7.91 -9.46 -14.18
C ILE A 151 7.95 -10.46 -13.02
N LEU A 152 9.10 -10.62 -12.35
CA LEU A 152 9.23 -11.50 -11.20
C LEU A 152 8.37 -11.00 -10.04
N PHE A 153 8.38 -9.70 -9.75
CA PHE A 153 7.50 -9.08 -8.77
C PHE A 153 6.01 -9.38 -9.05
N ALA A 154 5.55 -9.15 -10.29
CA ALA A 154 4.17 -9.40 -10.66
C ALA A 154 3.78 -10.88 -10.51
N ARG A 155 4.66 -11.80 -10.94
CA ARG A 155 4.46 -13.25 -10.78
C ARG A 155 4.39 -13.66 -9.32
N LEU A 156 5.29 -13.15 -8.48
CA LEU A 156 5.29 -13.43 -7.04
C LEU A 156 4.01 -12.93 -6.35
N ASN A 157 3.52 -11.74 -6.70
CA ASN A 157 2.27 -11.21 -6.14
C ASN A 157 1.05 -12.06 -6.55
N VAL A 158 0.93 -12.40 -7.83
CA VAL A 158 -0.17 -13.25 -8.29
C VAL A 158 -0.08 -14.64 -7.66
N LEU A 159 1.11 -15.23 -7.61
CA LEU A 159 1.33 -16.53 -6.96
C LEU A 159 1.00 -16.49 -5.47
N TYR A 160 1.39 -15.42 -4.76
CA TYR A 160 1.04 -15.22 -3.35
C TYR A 160 -0.48 -15.23 -3.18
N SER A 161 -1.23 -14.38 -3.88
CA SER A 161 -2.69 -14.35 -3.77
C SER A 161 -3.37 -15.67 -4.16
N LEU A 162 -2.88 -16.34 -5.21
CA LEU A 162 -3.42 -17.61 -5.68
C LEU A 162 -3.22 -18.71 -4.65
N LEU A 163 -1.99 -18.88 -4.14
CA LEU A 163 -1.70 -19.88 -3.11
C LEU A 163 -2.42 -19.55 -1.80
N THR A 164 -2.53 -18.28 -1.40
CA THR A 164 -3.36 -17.88 -0.25
C THR A 164 -4.80 -18.30 -0.46
N CYS A 165 -5.38 -18.06 -1.63
CA CYS A 165 -6.74 -18.48 -1.93
C CYS A 165 -6.92 -20.00 -1.84
N VAL A 166 -6.08 -20.76 -2.57
CA VAL A 166 -6.17 -22.22 -2.65
C VAL A 166 -5.91 -22.87 -1.30
N PHE A 167 -4.83 -22.52 -0.61
CA PHE A 167 -4.50 -23.12 0.69
C PHE A 167 -5.51 -22.73 1.76
N SER A 168 -6.04 -21.49 1.75
CA SER A 168 -7.08 -21.10 2.70
C SER A 168 -8.34 -21.94 2.49
N ILE A 169 -8.81 -22.12 1.25
CA ILE A 169 -10.01 -22.93 0.98
C ILE A 169 -9.80 -24.38 1.43
N ILE A 170 -8.67 -25.00 1.03
CA ILE A 170 -8.39 -26.40 1.36
C ILE A 170 -8.30 -26.60 2.88
N LEU A 171 -7.52 -25.78 3.57
CA LEU A 171 -7.29 -25.95 5.01
C LEU A 171 -8.51 -25.55 5.83
N VAL A 172 -9.31 -24.58 5.39
CA VAL A 172 -10.58 -24.24 6.05
C VAL A 172 -11.54 -25.42 6.04
N LEU A 173 -11.64 -26.15 4.92
CA LEU A 173 -12.50 -27.32 4.84
C LEU A 173 -12.06 -28.46 5.78
N TRP A 174 -10.78 -28.49 6.20
CA TRP A 174 -10.22 -29.56 7.02
C TRP A 174 -10.18 -29.22 8.51
N ILE A 175 -9.83 -27.98 8.85
CA ILE A 175 -9.54 -27.54 10.21
C ILE A 175 -10.18 -26.19 10.55
N ASN A 176 -11.25 -25.79 9.85
CA ASN A 176 -11.98 -24.53 10.10
C ASN A 176 -11.08 -23.28 10.00
N ALA A 177 -11.42 -22.20 10.72
CA ALA A 177 -10.78 -20.89 10.55
C ALA A 177 -9.27 -20.87 10.86
N ILE A 178 -8.77 -21.75 11.73
CA ILE A 178 -7.31 -21.87 11.97
C ILE A 178 -6.55 -22.30 10.71
N GLY A 179 -7.23 -22.97 9.78
CA GLY A 179 -6.70 -23.29 8.46
C GLY A 179 -6.21 -22.08 7.68
N ILE A 180 -6.82 -20.90 7.86
CA ILE A 180 -6.37 -19.65 7.22
C ILE A 180 -5.03 -19.20 7.77
N VAL A 181 -4.87 -19.27 9.09
CA VAL A 181 -3.62 -18.89 9.75
C VAL A 181 -2.49 -19.79 9.25
N ILE A 182 -2.72 -21.10 9.21
CA ILE A 182 -1.74 -22.07 8.70
C ILE A 182 -1.46 -21.83 7.20
N ALA A 183 -2.50 -21.61 6.39
CA ALA A 183 -2.35 -21.28 4.97
C ALA A 183 -1.42 -20.09 4.76
N ARG A 184 -1.60 -19.02 5.54
CA ARG A 184 -0.78 -17.80 5.46
C ARG A 184 0.70 -18.07 5.74
N TYR A 185 1.02 -18.86 6.77
CA TYR A 185 2.41 -19.25 7.04
C TYR A 185 2.99 -20.10 5.91
N LEU A 186 2.24 -21.09 5.41
CA LEU A 186 2.69 -21.94 4.30
C LEU A 186 2.98 -21.12 3.05
N VAL A 187 2.10 -20.17 2.70
CA VAL A 187 2.32 -19.29 1.54
C VAL A 187 3.57 -18.44 1.74
N LEU A 188 3.77 -17.85 2.92
CA LEU A 188 4.96 -17.05 3.19
C LEU A 188 6.25 -17.88 3.08
N ILE A 189 6.24 -19.12 3.57
CA ILE A 189 7.38 -20.03 3.45
C ILE A 189 7.62 -20.39 1.97
N CYS A 190 6.58 -20.83 1.24
CA CYS A 190 6.71 -21.24 -0.15
C CYS A 190 7.13 -20.08 -1.07
N VAL A 191 6.39 -18.97 -1.04
CA VAL A 191 6.65 -17.82 -1.93
C VAL A 191 7.88 -17.05 -1.48
N GLY A 192 8.14 -16.97 -0.17
CA GLY A 192 9.37 -16.41 0.38
C GLY A 192 10.61 -17.20 -0.03
N ALA A 193 10.55 -18.53 -0.02
CA ALA A 193 11.64 -19.38 -0.51
C ALA A 193 11.89 -19.16 -2.02
N ILE A 194 10.84 -19.07 -2.83
CA ILE A 194 10.95 -18.75 -4.27
C ILE A 194 11.59 -17.37 -4.46
N ALA A 195 11.16 -16.36 -3.69
CA ALA A 195 11.73 -15.02 -3.75
C ALA A 195 13.22 -15.01 -3.37
N LEU A 196 13.60 -15.69 -2.28
CA LEU A 196 15.00 -15.86 -1.83
C LEU A 196 15.86 -16.54 -2.90
N PHE A 197 15.39 -17.66 -3.45
CA PHE A 197 16.11 -18.39 -4.49
C PHE A 197 16.32 -17.53 -5.74
N SER A 198 15.31 -16.74 -6.13
CA SER A 198 15.35 -15.86 -7.29
C SER A 198 16.36 -14.70 -7.16
N ILE A 199 16.75 -14.34 -5.93
CA ILE A 199 17.73 -13.28 -5.67
C ILE A 199 19.10 -13.81 -5.23
N LYS A 200 19.20 -15.06 -4.75
CA LYS A 200 20.46 -15.64 -4.23
C LYS A 200 21.60 -15.51 -5.24
N ASN A 201 21.34 -15.81 -6.52
CA ASN A 201 22.32 -15.73 -7.60
C ASN A 201 22.58 -14.30 -8.10
N SER A 202 21.85 -13.30 -7.59
CA SER A 202 22.11 -11.89 -7.90
C SER A 202 23.24 -11.32 -7.07
N PHE A 203 23.66 -12.01 -5.99
CA PHE A 203 24.76 -11.59 -5.14
C PHE A 203 26.04 -12.36 -5.52
N THR A 204 27.08 -11.63 -5.91
CA THR A 204 28.42 -12.16 -6.21
C THR A 204 29.32 -12.05 -4.97
N THR A 205 30.47 -12.74 -4.95
CA THR A 205 31.45 -12.68 -3.85
C THR A 205 31.99 -11.27 -3.55
N GLN A 206 31.87 -10.32 -4.48
CA GLN A 206 32.22 -8.91 -4.29
C GLN A 206 31.16 -8.10 -3.48
N ASP A 207 29.97 -8.65 -3.22
CA ASP A 207 28.88 -8.00 -2.47
C ASP A 207 29.02 -8.13 -0.95
N CYS A 208 30.26 -8.13 -0.45
CA CYS A 208 30.61 -8.27 0.96
C CYS A 208 30.94 -6.92 1.63
N SER A 209 30.70 -5.80 0.95
CA SER A 209 30.98 -4.49 1.55
C SER A 209 30.02 -4.21 2.70
N THR A 210 30.58 -3.77 3.82
CA THR A 210 29.81 -3.48 5.03
C THR A 210 29.21 -2.09 4.98
N ILE A 211 28.09 -1.89 5.68
CA ILE A 211 27.46 -0.58 5.80
C ILE A 211 28.15 0.17 6.96
N SER A 212 28.68 1.34 6.68
CA SER A 212 29.28 2.24 7.66
C SER A 212 28.25 2.75 8.67
N LYS A 213 28.73 3.34 9.78
CA LYS A 213 27.85 3.88 10.83
C LYS A 213 27.02 5.07 10.33
N SER A 214 27.58 5.92 9.46
CA SER A 214 26.89 7.08 8.88
C SER A 214 25.79 6.67 7.89
N GLU A 215 26.05 5.66 7.07
CA GLU A 215 25.07 5.06 6.15
C GLU A 215 23.92 4.40 6.90
N LYS A 216 24.23 3.61 7.95
CA LYS A 216 23.19 3.03 8.84
C LYS A 216 22.30 4.13 9.43
N ARG A 217 22.89 5.19 9.98
CA ARG A 217 22.14 6.32 10.54
C ARG A 217 21.25 6.97 9.48
N SER A 218 21.76 7.20 8.27
CA SER A 218 21.01 7.81 7.18
C SER A 218 19.85 6.92 6.72
N PHE A 219 20.08 5.61 6.64
CA PHE A 219 19.06 4.61 6.33
C PHE A 219 17.96 4.59 7.38
N TRP A 220 18.30 4.59 8.67
CA TRP A 220 17.33 4.66 9.77
C TRP A 220 16.46 5.91 9.70
N ILE A 221 17.07 7.10 9.54
CA ILE A 221 16.32 8.36 9.44
C ILE A 221 15.37 8.33 8.25
N MET A 222 15.81 7.79 7.12
CA MET A 222 14.97 7.64 5.94
C MET A 222 13.80 6.67 6.21
N SER A 223 14.09 5.44 6.63
CA SER A 223 13.08 4.41 6.88
C SER A 223 12.03 4.84 7.90
N LEU A 224 12.44 5.43 9.02
CA LEU A 224 11.50 5.97 10.02
C LEU A 224 10.64 7.11 9.48
N SER A 225 11.22 7.99 8.65
CA SER A 225 10.45 9.06 7.99
C SER A 225 9.41 8.48 7.03
N LEU A 226 9.74 7.40 6.31
CA LEU A 226 8.83 6.71 5.40
C LEU A 226 7.73 5.98 6.15
N MET A 227 8.07 5.28 7.23
CA MET A 227 7.09 4.62 8.10
C MET A 227 6.08 5.65 8.61
N ALA A 228 6.54 6.74 9.24
CA ALA A 228 5.64 7.74 9.79
C ALA A 228 4.81 8.42 8.69
N ALA A 229 5.39 8.71 7.52
CA ALA A 229 4.62 9.25 6.40
C ALA A 229 3.52 8.28 5.91
N ASN A 230 3.84 6.98 5.84
CA ASN A 230 2.90 5.93 5.46
C ASN A 230 1.80 5.75 6.51
N ILE A 231 2.11 5.84 7.80
CA ILE A 231 1.11 5.81 8.89
C ILE A 231 0.16 6.99 8.73
N PHE A 232 0.65 8.23 8.70
CA PHE A 232 -0.23 9.41 8.63
C PHE A 232 -1.05 9.45 7.34
N SER A 233 -0.46 9.13 6.19
CA SER A 233 -1.20 9.09 4.92
C SER A 233 -2.14 7.89 4.83
N GLY A 234 -1.76 6.75 5.40
CA GLY A 234 -2.54 5.51 5.40
C GLY A 234 -3.70 5.52 6.39
N MET A 235 -3.59 6.29 7.49
CA MET A 235 -4.65 6.48 8.49
C MET A 235 -5.83 7.30 7.99
N MET A 236 -5.64 8.18 7.00
CA MET A 236 -6.68 9.08 6.50
C MET A 236 -7.99 8.36 6.10
N PRO A 237 -7.97 7.30 5.25
CA PRO A 237 -9.19 6.54 4.96
C PRO A 237 -9.81 5.83 6.16
N PHE A 238 -9.01 5.48 7.18
CA PHE A 238 -9.54 4.88 8.42
C PHE A 238 -10.24 5.93 9.28
N ASN A 239 -9.68 7.13 9.38
CA ASN A 239 -10.27 8.26 10.10
C ASN A 239 -11.62 8.65 9.50
N GLU A 240 -11.74 8.68 8.16
CA GLU A 240 -13.00 8.93 7.46
C GLU A 240 -14.11 7.98 7.95
N ASN A 241 -13.85 6.67 7.93
CA ASN A 241 -14.80 5.65 8.37
C ASN A 241 -15.15 5.75 9.87
N LEU A 242 -14.15 6.05 10.72
CA LEU A 242 -14.33 6.20 12.16
C LEU A 242 -15.23 7.39 12.49
N LEU A 243 -14.99 8.55 11.85
CA LEU A 243 -15.78 9.75 12.09
C LEU A 243 -17.24 9.59 11.66
N ILE A 244 -17.49 8.96 10.51
CA ILE A 244 -18.86 8.67 10.05
C ILE A 244 -19.60 7.80 11.05
N SER A 245 -18.96 6.70 11.46
CA SER A 245 -19.57 5.72 12.37
C SER A 245 -19.93 6.36 13.72
N ASN A 246 -19.11 7.29 14.22
CA ASN A 246 -19.31 7.92 15.52
C ASN A 246 -20.15 9.19 15.51
N LEU A 247 -20.12 9.99 14.45
CA LEU A 247 -20.79 11.29 14.40
C LEU A 247 -22.20 11.23 13.79
N ILE A 248 -22.42 10.35 12.81
CA ILE A 248 -23.74 10.16 12.21
C ILE A 248 -24.56 9.20 13.07
N ALA A 249 -23.91 8.13 13.57
CA ALA A 249 -24.52 7.11 14.43
C ALA A 249 -25.82 6.49 13.85
N ASP A 250 -25.98 6.54 12.53
CA ASP A 250 -27.08 5.89 11.80
C ASP A 250 -26.55 4.67 11.02
N GLU A 251 -27.16 3.53 11.27
CA GLU A 251 -26.73 2.24 10.71
C GLU A 251 -26.90 2.19 9.19
N VAL A 252 -28.01 2.74 8.67
CA VAL A 252 -28.33 2.73 7.24
C VAL A 252 -27.35 3.61 6.47
N THR A 253 -27.12 4.83 6.95
CA THR A 253 -26.19 5.79 6.35
C THR A 253 -24.76 5.26 6.38
N THR A 254 -24.35 4.62 7.47
CA THR A 254 -23.02 3.99 7.59
C THR A 254 -22.86 2.80 6.64
N ALA A 255 -23.89 1.97 6.50
CA ALA A 255 -23.89 0.85 5.55
C ALA A 255 -23.82 1.34 4.09
N ASN A 256 -24.61 2.36 3.75
CA ASN A 256 -24.59 2.99 2.43
C ASN A 256 -23.23 3.61 2.11
N PHE A 257 -22.58 4.28 3.07
CA PHE A 257 -21.23 4.81 2.88
C PHE A 257 -20.22 3.71 2.57
N ARG A 258 -20.26 2.61 3.34
CA ARG A 258 -19.34 1.48 3.15
C ARG A 258 -19.49 0.91 1.75
N VAL A 259 -20.72 0.62 1.30
CA VAL A 259 -20.98 0.11 -0.05
C VAL A 259 -20.54 1.11 -1.11
N ALA A 260 -20.86 2.40 -0.94
CA ALA A 260 -20.45 3.47 -1.83
C ALA A 260 -18.93 3.58 -2.01
N SER A 261 -18.16 3.25 -0.96
CA SER A 261 -16.69 3.42 -0.96
C SER A 261 -15.91 2.32 -1.67
N LEU A 262 -16.50 1.14 -1.88
CA LEU A 262 -15.78 -0.07 -2.31
C LEU A 262 -15.13 0.06 -3.69
N PHE A 263 -15.93 0.46 -4.69
CA PHE A 263 -15.44 0.59 -6.07
C PHE A 263 -14.52 1.81 -6.24
N PRO A 264 -14.84 3.01 -5.73
CA PRO A 264 -13.92 4.14 -5.76
C PRO A 264 -12.54 3.85 -5.17
N GLN A 265 -12.45 2.99 -4.13
CA GLN A 265 -11.18 2.62 -3.52
C GLN A 265 -10.24 1.88 -4.49
N LEU A 266 -10.80 1.13 -5.46
CA LEU A 266 -10.01 0.42 -6.47
C LEU A 266 -9.28 1.37 -7.43
N LEU A 267 -9.73 2.63 -7.55
CA LEU A 267 -9.06 3.63 -8.37
C LEU A 267 -7.63 3.91 -7.91
N LEU A 268 -7.36 3.78 -6.61
CA LEU A 268 -6.01 3.97 -6.05
C LEU A 268 -5.01 2.92 -6.58
N LEU A 269 -5.49 1.74 -6.97
CA LEU A 269 -4.64 0.66 -7.53
C LEU A 269 -3.97 1.07 -8.84
N VAL A 270 -4.63 1.92 -9.63
CA VAL A 270 -4.09 2.47 -10.89
C VAL A 270 -2.79 3.22 -10.58
N SER A 271 -2.84 4.20 -9.68
CA SER A 271 -1.67 4.99 -9.31
C SER A 271 -0.62 4.16 -8.58
N GLN A 272 -1.03 3.22 -7.73
CA GLN A 272 -0.10 2.32 -7.05
C GLN A 272 0.71 1.46 -8.03
N ALA A 273 0.07 0.90 -9.06
CA ALA A 273 0.77 0.13 -10.10
C ALA A 273 1.83 0.96 -10.83
N LEU A 274 1.52 2.24 -11.15
CA LEU A 274 2.51 3.16 -11.70
C LEU A 274 3.66 3.42 -10.72
N MET A 275 3.37 3.66 -9.45
CA MET A 275 4.41 3.92 -8.45
C MET A 275 5.29 2.70 -8.21
N ILE A 276 4.73 1.48 -8.21
CA ILE A 276 5.51 0.25 -8.12
C ILE A 276 6.55 0.16 -9.24
N TYR A 277 6.19 0.53 -10.46
CA TYR A 277 7.06 0.46 -11.63
C TYR A 277 8.05 1.63 -11.74
N PHE A 278 7.57 2.86 -11.57
CA PHE A 278 8.35 4.08 -11.85
C PHE A 278 9.17 4.57 -10.66
N PHE A 279 8.78 4.28 -9.42
CA PHE A 279 9.53 4.72 -8.23
C PHE A 279 10.99 4.23 -8.26
N PRO A 280 11.29 2.94 -8.53
CA PRO A 280 12.67 2.47 -8.56
C PRO A 280 13.50 3.09 -9.70
N ILE A 281 12.86 3.38 -10.83
CA ILE A 281 13.51 4.01 -11.99
C ILE A 281 13.95 5.44 -11.64
N VAL A 282 13.06 6.24 -11.03
CA VAL A 282 13.40 7.61 -10.59
C VAL A 282 14.44 7.58 -9.46
N SER A 283 14.35 6.59 -8.57
CA SER A 283 15.31 6.41 -7.49
C SER A 283 16.71 6.07 -8.00
N GLU A 284 16.82 5.23 -9.03
CA GLU A 284 18.07 4.90 -9.74
C GLU A 284 18.65 6.16 -10.41
N MET A 285 17.83 6.94 -11.12
CA MET A 285 18.28 8.20 -11.74
C MET A 285 18.89 9.16 -10.71
N ASP A 286 18.24 9.37 -9.57
CA ASP A 286 18.79 10.23 -8.51
C ASP A 286 20.04 9.62 -7.83
N ASN A 287 20.10 8.29 -7.68
CA ASN A 287 21.27 7.63 -7.09
C ASN A 287 22.52 7.74 -7.98
N HIS A 288 22.36 7.67 -9.30
CA HIS A 288 23.45 7.87 -10.27
C HIS A 288 23.74 9.34 -10.58
N GLY A 289 23.12 10.28 -9.86
CA GLY A 289 23.40 11.71 -10.02
C GLY A 289 22.88 12.28 -11.35
N ALA A 290 21.82 11.70 -11.92
CA ALA A 290 21.20 12.26 -13.12
C ALA A 290 20.74 13.71 -12.88
N ASP A 291 20.84 14.51 -13.94
CA ASP A 291 20.48 15.92 -13.88
C ASP A 291 19.01 16.14 -13.44
N THR A 292 18.81 17.16 -12.60
CA THR A 292 17.52 17.48 -11.98
C THR A 292 16.45 17.82 -13.02
N VAL A 293 16.81 18.47 -14.14
CA VAL A 293 15.88 18.78 -15.24
C VAL A 293 15.43 17.51 -15.94
N THR A 294 16.33 16.54 -16.10
CA THR A 294 16.00 15.22 -16.68
C THR A 294 15.03 14.45 -15.79
N ILE A 295 15.32 14.38 -14.48
CA ILE A 295 14.43 13.75 -13.49
C ILE A 295 13.05 14.45 -13.49
N LYS A 296 13.02 15.79 -13.51
CA LYS A 296 11.78 16.58 -13.57
C LYS A 296 10.94 16.26 -14.80
N LYS A 297 11.53 16.28 -16.00
CA LYS A 297 10.84 15.94 -17.25
C LYS A 297 10.27 14.53 -17.20
N TYR A 298 10.99 13.59 -16.60
CA TYR A 298 10.53 12.21 -16.45
C TYR A 298 9.36 12.09 -15.48
N ILE A 299 9.43 12.73 -14.31
CA ILE A 299 8.33 12.75 -13.32
C ILE A 299 7.06 13.40 -13.88
N ILE A 300 7.17 14.51 -14.62
CA ILE A 300 6.02 15.16 -15.24
C ILE A 300 5.33 14.20 -16.23
N LYS A 301 6.09 13.45 -17.03
CA LYS A 301 5.53 12.43 -17.93
C LYS A 301 4.79 11.33 -17.17
N ILE A 302 5.34 10.87 -16.04
CA ILE A 302 4.67 9.88 -15.16
C ILE A 302 3.38 10.48 -14.60
N GLY A 303 3.40 11.74 -14.15
CA GLY A 303 2.23 12.44 -13.64
C GLY A 303 1.12 12.57 -14.68
N ILE A 304 1.45 12.96 -15.91
CA ILE A 304 0.48 13.04 -17.02
C ILE A 304 -0.09 11.66 -17.35
N LEU A 305 0.75 10.63 -17.45
CA LEU A 305 0.30 9.25 -17.70
C LEU A 305 -0.66 8.79 -16.60
N ASN A 306 -0.31 9.02 -15.33
CA ASN A 306 -1.17 8.70 -14.19
C ASN A 306 -2.50 9.44 -14.26
N PHE A 307 -2.47 10.75 -14.51
CA PHE A 307 -3.68 11.57 -14.60
C PHE A 307 -4.63 11.05 -15.69
N VAL A 308 -4.12 10.76 -16.89
CA VAL A 308 -4.92 10.22 -17.99
C VAL A 308 -5.53 8.87 -17.63
N LEU A 309 -4.74 7.94 -17.08
CA LEU A 309 -5.24 6.61 -16.70
C LEU A 309 -6.30 6.70 -15.58
N VAL A 310 -6.07 7.53 -14.56
CA VAL A 310 -7.01 7.70 -13.46
C VAL A 310 -8.30 8.34 -13.93
N ILE A 311 -8.26 9.40 -14.75
CA ILE A 311 -9.47 10.04 -15.29
C ILE A 311 -10.26 9.06 -16.17
N PHE A 312 -9.57 8.30 -17.02
CA PHE A 312 -10.22 7.27 -17.84
C PHE A 312 -10.91 6.20 -16.96
N SER A 313 -10.22 5.68 -15.95
CA SER A 313 -10.80 4.72 -15.00
C SER A 313 -11.93 5.30 -14.15
N LEU A 314 -11.85 6.59 -13.77
CA LEU A 314 -12.89 7.29 -13.03
C LEU A 314 -14.17 7.43 -13.85
N LEU A 315 -14.05 7.84 -15.12
CA LEU A 315 -15.21 7.99 -16.01
C LEU A 315 -15.92 6.65 -16.23
N ILE A 316 -15.16 5.58 -16.49
CA ILE A 316 -15.70 4.22 -16.59
C ILE A 316 -16.36 3.80 -15.28
N GLY A 317 -15.71 4.06 -14.14
CA GLY A 317 -16.19 3.73 -12.81
C GLY A 317 -17.54 4.38 -12.51
N ILE A 318 -17.69 5.67 -12.77
CA ILE A 318 -18.94 6.42 -12.56
C ILE A 318 -20.07 5.82 -13.41
N VAL A 319 -19.82 5.54 -14.70
CA VAL A 319 -20.83 4.95 -15.59
C VAL A 319 -21.26 3.56 -15.13
N LEU A 320 -20.32 2.73 -14.65
CA LEU A 320 -20.61 1.36 -14.21
C LEU A 320 -21.16 1.28 -12.78
N THR A 321 -21.03 2.32 -11.96
CA THR A 321 -21.38 2.28 -10.52
C THR A 321 -22.83 1.83 -10.25
N PRO A 322 -23.87 2.36 -10.92
CA PRO A 322 -25.25 1.90 -10.69
C PRO A 322 -25.44 0.41 -10.96
N PHE A 323 -24.84 -0.08 -12.05
CA PHE A 323 -24.88 -1.50 -12.41
C PHE A 323 -24.15 -2.36 -11.36
N LEU A 324 -22.94 -1.96 -10.97
CA LEU A 324 -22.13 -2.70 -10.01
C LEU A 324 -22.81 -2.78 -8.63
N ILE A 325 -23.35 -1.67 -8.13
CA ILE A 325 -24.05 -1.66 -6.84
C ILE A 325 -25.32 -2.52 -6.92
N SER A 326 -26.15 -2.37 -7.97
CA SER A 326 -27.35 -3.18 -8.12
C SER A 326 -27.05 -4.68 -8.24
N PHE A 327 -25.98 -5.05 -8.94
CA PHE A 327 -25.63 -6.46 -9.19
C PHE A 327 -25.03 -7.13 -7.95
N PHE A 328 -24.10 -6.47 -7.26
CA PHE A 328 -23.40 -7.07 -6.11
C PHE A 328 -24.12 -6.87 -4.78
N TYR A 329 -24.89 -5.79 -4.62
CA TYR A 329 -25.49 -5.41 -3.33
C TYR A 329 -27.03 -5.33 -3.34
N THR A 330 -27.69 -5.58 -4.48
CA THR A 330 -29.16 -5.46 -4.64
C THR A 330 -29.64 -4.01 -4.68
N GLN A 331 -30.85 -3.79 -5.21
CA GLN A 331 -31.53 -2.50 -5.28
C GLN A 331 -31.72 -1.78 -3.93
N LYS A 332 -31.61 -2.50 -2.81
CA LYS A 332 -31.69 -1.93 -1.46
C LYS A 332 -30.60 -0.90 -1.15
N TYR A 333 -29.49 -0.92 -1.89
CA TYR A 333 -28.38 0.03 -1.74
C TYR A 333 -28.33 1.08 -2.86
N ALA A 334 -29.42 1.28 -3.60
CA ALA A 334 -29.48 2.33 -4.63
C ALA A 334 -29.18 3.72 -4.05
N ASP A 335 -29.54 3.98 -2.79
CA ASP A 335 -29.26 5.23 -2.06
C ASP A 335 -27.75 5.48 -1.84
N ALA A 336 -26.92 4.45 -1.99
CA ALA A 336 -25.47 4.58 -1.93
C ALA A 336 -24.85 5.18 -3.22
N ILE A 337 -25.58 5.17 -4.35
CA ILE A 337 -25.07 5.60 -5.66
C ILE A 337 -24.64 7.08 -5.65
N PRO A 338 -25.44 8.05 -5.15
CA PRO A 338 -25.01 9.45 -5.12
C PRO A 338 -23.75 9.68 -4.27
N ILE A 339 -23.64 8.98 -3.14
CA ILE A 339 -22.46 9.02 -2.26
C ILE A 339 -21.25 8.46 -3.02
N ALA A 340 -21.43 7.35 -3.76
CA ALA A 340 -20.35 6.73 -4.51
C ALA A 340 -19.74 7.69 -5.55
N TYR A 341 -20.55 8.51 -6.21
CA TYR A 341 -20.03 9.52 -7.17
C TYR A 341 -19.12 10.55 -6.52
N LEU A 342 -19.47 11.03 -5.33
CA LEU A 342 -18.60 11.93 -4.56
C LEU A 342 -17.29 11.24 -4.15
N LEU A 343 -17.38 9.98 -3.75
CA LEU A 343 -16.21 9.18 -3.38
C LEU A 343 -15.31 8.86 -4.59
N TRP A 344 -15.87 8.69 -5.79
CA TRP A 344 -15.10 8.60 -7.03
C TRP A 344 -14.27 9.86 -7.28
N ILE A 345 -14.85 11.05 -7.10
CA ILE A 345 -14.14 12.33 -7.24
C ILE A 345 -13.05 12.44 -6.16
N MET A 346 -13.40 12.15 -4.91
CA MET A 346 -12.47 12.20 -3.77
C MET A 346 -11.26 11.28 -3.96
N ARG A 347 -11.49 10.00 -4.27
CA ARG A 347 -10.40 9.05 -4.54
C ARG A 347 -9.68 9.36 -5.85
N GLY A 348 -10.38 9.91 -6.84
CA GLY A 348 -9.83 10.39 -8.10
C GLY A 348 -8.81 11.51 -7.93
N ILE A 349 -9.11 12.51 -7.12
CA ILE A 349 -8.16 13.60 -6.78
C ILE A 349 -6.92 13.03 -6.08
N ASN A 350 -7.11 12.11 -5.13
CA ASN A 350 -6.00 11.46 -4.45
C ASN A 350 -5.08 10.72 -5.45
N ALA A 351 -5.68 9.83 -6.25
CA ALA A 351 -4.97 9.03 -7.23
C ALA A 351 -4.31 9.88 -8.32
N ALA A 352 -5.06 10.78 -8.95
CA ALA A 352 -4.61 11.55 -10.10
C ALA A 352 -3.53 12.59 -9.73
N ILE A 353 -3.70 13.29 -8.59
CA ILE A 353 -2.91 14.47 -8.25
C ILE A 353 -1.91 14.16 -7.14
N ARG A 354 -2.33 13.54 -6.03
CA ARG A 354 -1.54 13.47 -4.79
C ARG A 354 -0.54 12.31 -4.74
N ILE A 355 -0.92 11.11 -5.19
CA ILE A 355 -0.10 9.90 -5.01
C ILE A 355 1.26 9.98 -5.73
N VAL A 356 1.30 10.52 -6.94
CA VAL A 356 2.53 10.60 -7.75
C VAL A 356 3.60 11.47 -7.07
N PRO A 357 3.38 12.77 -6.80
CA PRO A 357 4.43 13.62 -6.23
C PRO A 357 4.82 13.16 -4.82
N MET A 358 3.88 12.61 -4.03
CA MET A 358 4.14 12.03 -2.71
C MET A 358 5.20 10.92 -2.78
N ASN A 359 5.06 9.98 -3.72
CA ASN A 359 6.03 8.90 -3.93
C ASN A 359 7.33 9.41 -4.57
N MET A 360 7.24 10.36 -5.51
CA MET A 360 8.42 10.88 -6.21
C MET A 360 9.32 11.74 -5.31
N LEU A 361 8.75 12.45 -4.33
CA LEU A 361 9.52 13.18 -3.30
C LEU A 361 10.43 12.23 -2.53
N ILE A 362 9.93 11.06 -2.15
CA ILE A 362 10.75 10.03 -1.52
C ILE A 362 11.86 9.57 -2.46
N ALA A 363 11.53 9.31 -3.73
CA ALA A 363 12.49 8.86 -4.74
C ALA A 363 13.66 9.85 -4.95
N VAL A 364 13.45 11.16 -4.70
CA VAL A 364 14.49 12.21 -4.79
C VAL A 364 15.03 12.68 -3.42
N ARG A 365 14.92 11.81 -2.39
CA ARG A 365 15.44 12.04 -1.02
C ARG A 365 14.80 13.23 -0.28
N ALA A 366 13.57 13.60 -0.63
CA ALA A 366 12.77 14.62 0.06
C ALA A 366 11.85 14.02 1.14
N TYR A 367 12.25 12.92 1.77
CA TYR A 367 11.42 12.16 2.71
C TYR A 367 11.03 12.94 3.98
N LYS A 368 11.85 13.89 4.45
CA LYS A 368 11.51 14.76 5.60
C LYS A 368 10.30 15.65 5.30
N PHE A 369 10.30 16.30 4.13
CA PHE A 369 9.17 17.12 3.69
C PHE A 369 7.91 16.27 3.50
N ASN A 370 8.07 15.08 2.90
CA ASN A 370 6.95 14.14 2.75
C ASN A 370 6.33 13.73 4.09
N LEU A 371 7.16 13.46 5.10
CA LEU A 371 6.69 13.17 6.46
C LEU A 371 5.89 14.33 7.06
N ILE A 372 6.47 15.54 7.07
CA ILE A 372 5.84 16.72 7.67
C ILE A 372 4.48 16.99 7.00
N MET A 373 4.45 16.97 5.66
CA MET A 373 3.22 17.18 4.92
C MET A 373 2.20 16.07 5.14
N SER A 374 2.62 14.81 5.27
CA SER A 374 1.70 13.69 5.55
C SER A 374 1.05 13.84 6.92
N ALA A 375 1.84 14.16 7.95
CA ALA A 375 1.35 14.40 9.31
C ALA A 375 0.39 15.61 9.36
N PHE A 376 0.79 16.73 8.76
CA PHE A 376 -0.02 17.94 8.71
C PHE A 376 -1.34 17.72 7.96
N SER A 377 -1.28 17.04 6.81
CA SER A 377 -2.48 16.71 6.04
C SER A 377 -3.43 15.80 6.83
N ALA A 378 -2.90 14.82 7.56
CA ALA A 378 -3.72 13.89 8.36
C ALA A 378 -4.44 14.61 9.49
N PHE A 379 -3.74 15.53 10.15
CA PHE A 379 -4.30 16.34 11.22
C PHE A 379 -5.38 17.31 10.70
N ILE A 380 -5.11 18.04 9.62
CA ILE A 380 -6.10 18.95 9.02
C ILE A 380 -7.31 18.17 8.52
N GLN A 381 -7.11 17.01 7.92
CA GLN A 381 -8.22 16.18 7.46
C GLN A 381 -9.14 15.81 8.61
N LEU A 382 -8.60 15.36 9.74
CA LEU A 382 -9.41 15.01 10.90
C LEU A 382 -10.27 16.21 11.38
N LEU A 383 -9.71 17.42 11.41
CA LEU A 383 -10.42 18.63 11.80
C LEU A 383 -11.51 19.02 10.80
N LEU A 384 -11.19 19.01 9.50
CA LEU A 384 -12.14 19.36 8.45
C LEU A 384 -13.26 18.33 8.32
N ASP A 385 -12.94 17.04 8.39
CA ASP A 385 -13.95 15.98 8.34
C ASP A 385 -14.88 16.10 9.56
N TRP A 386 -14.35 16.29 10.78
CA TRP A 386 -15.19 16.53 11.97
C TRP A 386 -16.12 17.74 11.81
N TYR A 387 -15.59 18.86 11.29
CA TYR A 387 -16.37 20.08 11.07
C TYR A 387 -17.46 19.88 10.01
N PHE A 388 -17.08 19.36 8.84
CA PHE A 388 -18.00 19.21 7.71
C PHE A 388 -19.04 18.12 7.93
N ILE A 389 -18.70 17.03 8.63
CA ILE A 389 -19.70 16.01 8.98
C ILE A 389 -20.81 16.60 9.85
N LYS A 390 -20.45 17.45 10.83
CA LYS A 390 -21.45 18.10 11.69
C LYS A 390 -22.39 19.05 10.95
N HIS A 391 -21.94 19.69 9.87
CA HIS A 391 -22.72 20.72 9.16
C HIS A 391 -23.40 20.18 7.89
N PHE A 392 -22.81 19.19 7.23
CA PHE A 392 -23.23 18.67 5.92
C PHE A 392 -23.52 17.16 5.93
N GLY A 393 -23.49 16.52 7.11
CA GLY A 393 -23.72 15.08 7.24
C GLY A 393 -22.68 14.24 6.49
N ILE A 394 -23.12 13.11 5.94
CA ILE A 394 -22.25 12.14 5.25
C ILE A 394 -21.47 12.73 4.07
N VAL A 395 -22.07 13.70 3.37
CA VAL A 395 -21.44 14.36 2.21
C VAL A 395 -20.27 15.23 2.66
N GLY A 396 -20.30 15.73 3.91
CA GLY A 396 -19.23 16.54 4.49
C GLY A 396 -17.86 15.86 4.51
N VAL A 397 -17.83 14.52 4.64
CA VAL A 397 -16.60 13.71 4.58
C VAL A 397 -15.90 13.94 3.24
N ALA A 398 -16.66 13.86 2.14
CA ALA A 398 -16.11 14.00 0.82
C ALA A 398 -15.53 15.40 0.62
N TYR A 399 -16.21 16.46 1.08
CA TYR A 399 -15.73 17.83 0.93
C TYR A 399 -14.45 18.12 1.71
N GLY A 400 -14.39 17.72 2.99
CA GLY A 400 -13.18 17.89 3.80
C GLY A 400 -11.99 17.18 3.20
N THR A 401 -12.18 15.91 2.86
CA THR A 401 -11.13 15.07 2.31
C THR A 401 -10.69 15.51 0.90
N ILE A 402 -11.63 15.92 0.02
CA ILE A 402 -11.31 16.48 -1.30
C ILE A 402 -10.41 17.71 -1.16
N ALA A 403 -10.75 18.63 -0.26
CA ALA A 403 -9.97 19.84 -0.04
C ALA A 403 -8.54 19.51 0.40
N VAL A 404 -8.37 18.60 1.36
CA VAL A 404 -7.04 18.17 1.84
C VAL A 404 -6.25 17.49 0.73
N TYR A 405 -6.86 16.55 -0.01
CA TYR A 405 -6.15 15.84 -1.08
C TYR A 405 -5.72 16.77 -2.22
N LEU A 406 -6.56 17.73 -2.59
CA LEU A 406 -6.24 18.70 -3.62
C LEU A 406 -5.12 19.65 -3.17
N ILE A 407 -5.26 20.26 -2.00
CA ILE A 407 -4.28 21.22 -1.47
C ILE A 407 -2.93 20.53 -1.23
N SER A 408 -2.92 19.39 -0.53
CA SER A 408 -1.68 18.64 -0.29
C SER A 408 -1.05 18.15 -1.60
N GLY A 409 -1.86 17.69 -2.57
CA GLY A 409 -1.38 17.31 -3.89
C GLY A 409 -0.70 18.45 -4.63
N ILE A 410 -1.30 19.65 -4.64
CA ILE A 410 -0.71 20.85 -5.25
C ILE A 410 0.60 21.22 -4.55
N ILE A 411 0.62 21.26 -3.22
CA ILE A 411 1.82 21.58 -2.44
C ILE A 411 2.95 20.59 -2.73
N TYR A 412 2.63 19.29 -2.80
CA TYR A 412 3.60 18.25 -3.16
C TYR A 412 4.19 18.48 -4.55
N TRP A 413 3.36 18.79 -5.55
CA TRP A 413 3.84 19.10 -6.90
C TRP A 413 4.70 20.36 -6.95
N VAL A 414 4.25 21.46 -6.33
CA VAL A 414 4.98 22.73 -6.33
C VAL A 414 6.36 22.55 -5.70
N PHE A 415 6.42 21.92 -4.52
CA PHE A 415 7.69 21.67 -3.83
C PHE A 415 8.60 20.76 -4.65
N LEU A 416 8.08 19.66 -5.22
CA LEU A 416 8.84 18.73 -6.05
C LEU A 416 9.43 19.43 -7.28
N LEU A 417 8.62 20.21 -7.99
CA LEU A 417 9.06 20.92 -9.19
C LEU A 417 10.07 22.03 -8.89
N ASN A 418 9.93 22.72 -7.75
CA ASN A 418 10.90 23.73 -7.32
C ASN A 418 12.23 23.10 -6.90
N ARG A 419 12.19 21.99 -6.14
CA ARG A 419 13.39 21.23 -5.77
C ARG A 419 14.17 20.72 -6.99
N LEU A 420 13.48 20.41 -8.08
CA LEU A 420 14.09 19.95 -9.33
C LEU A 420 14.37 21.07 -10.36
N LYS A 421 14.18 22.35 -9.99
CA LYS A 421 14.65 23.51 -10.77
C LYS A 421 16.03 23.97 -10.31
N THR A 422 16.35 23.81 -9.04
CA THR A 422 17.64 24.20 -8.49
C THR A 422 18.69 23.20 -8.95
N ASN A 423 19.63 23.63 -9.81
CA ASN A 423 20.84 22.85 -10.08
C ASN A 423 21.46 22.47 -8.73
N LYS A 424 21.68 21.17 -8.48
CA LYS A 424 22.38 20.71 -7.28
C LYS A 424 23.81 21.27 -7.30
N THR A 425 24.00 22.41 -6.67
CA THR A 425 25.24 22.79 -5.98
C THR A 425 24.96 22.78 -4.48
N LEU A 426 24.81 21.60 -3.92
CA LEU A 426 24.97 21.40 -2.48
C LEU A 426 25.75 20.08 -2.30
N LEU A 427 27.06 20.29 -2.11
CA LEU A 427 28.06 19.34 -1.63
C LEU A 427 27.61 18.60 -0.36
#